data_AF-A0A0B2VRY4-F1
#
_entry.id   AF-A0A0B2VRY4-F1
#
_cell.length_a   1.000
_cell.length_b   1.000
_cell.length_c   1.000
_cell.angle_alpha   90.00
_cell.angle_beta   90.00
_cell.angle_gamma   90.00
#
_symmetry.space_group_name_H-M   'P 1'
#
loop_
_entity.id
_entity.type
_entity.pdbx_description
1 polymer ?
#
loop_
_entity_poly.entity_id
_entity_poly.type
_entity_poly.pdbx_seq_one_letter_code
_entity_poly.pdbx_strand_id
1 'polypeptide(L)'
;MRWFQATLFGLAVLSIEAQPHLGRCPELNVPPPSNHDGCSWVVVADFRGCRTYVEECGKPNKCTREWEVLWKCSSECPPTCAEKWPGCGEQCGPPRCQCVGGYVRDYSGNCIKIFECPTQHRASNDDNLMLDASQQLKQPKAHLCSVNEEYVACSSMCEPTCTSPPNQPCPAGCGPPKCQCRSGFVRHGGRCITRNQCPASDECL
;
A
#
# COMPACT_ATOMS: atom_id res chain seq x y z
N MET A 1 -24.70 -27.85 -6.20
CA MET A 1 -25.83 -27.54 -5.30
C MET A 1 -25.77 -28.50 -4.12
N ARG A 2 -25.28 -28.05 -2.98
CA ARG A 2 -25.36 -28.80 -1.73
C ARG A 2 -25.89 -27.87 -0.67
N TRP A 3 -27.04 -28.24 -0.11
CA TRP A 3 -27.74 -27.53 0.94
C TRP A 3 -27.17 -28.00 2.29
N PHE A 4 -26.76 -27.08 3.15
CA PHE A 4 -26.58 -27.37 4.57
C PHE A 4 -27.66 -26.59 5.32
N GLN A 5 -28.53 -27.30 6.04
CA GLN A 5 -29.43 -26.71 7.01
C GLN A 5 -28.68 -26.59 8.34
N ALA A 6 -28.47 -25.38 8.82
CA ALA A 6 -28.17 -25.12 10.22
C ALA A 6 -29.42 -24.47 10.84
N THR A 7 -30.11 -25.20 11.71
CA THR A 7 -31.27 -24.74 12.45
C THR A 7 -30.83 -24.15 13.79
N LEU A 8 -30.72 -22.82 13.87
CA LEU A 8 -30.83 -22.10 15.15
C LEU A 8 -31.68 -20.84 14.95
N PHE A 9 -32.80 -20.79 15.68
CA PHE A 9 -33.70 -19.65 15.91
C PHE A 9 -34.35 -18.97 14.69
N GLY A 10 -35.45 -19.57 14.21
CA GLY A 10 -36.76 -18.90 14.20
C GLY A 10 -37.03 -17.65 13.35
N LEU A 11 -36.10 -17.14 12.54
CA LEU A 11 -36.38 -16.13 11.53
C LEU A 11 -35.74 -16.55 10.21
N ALA A 12 -36.57 -16.79 9.19
CA ALA A 12 -36.11 -17.02 7.83
C ALA A 12 -35.54 -15.72 7.27
N VAL A 13 -34.28 -15.43 7.59
CA VAL A 13 -33.51 -14.43 6.87
C VAL A 13 -33.02 -15.11 5.61
N LEU A 14 -33.64 -14.81 4.47
CA LEU A 14 -33.03 -15.01 3.15
C LEU A 14 -31.85 -14.03 3.06
N SER A 15 -30.76 -14.35 3.74
CA SER A 15 -29.48 -13.72 3.48
C SER A 15 -28.96 -14.32 2.18
N ILE A 16 -29.02 -13.55 1.11
CA ILE A 16 -28.17 -13.79 -0.04
C ILE A 16 -26.75 -13.51 0.46
N GLU A 17 -26.04 -14.56 0.87
CA GLU A 17 -24.58 -14.50 0.99
C GLU A 17 -24.05 -14.20 -0.41
N ALA A 18 -23.86 -12.90 -0.69
CA ALA A 18 -23.14 -12.44 -1.84
C ALA A 18 -21.76 -13.09 -1.77
N GLN A 19 -21.51 -14.02 -2.71
CA GLN A 19 -20.24 -14.71 -2.83
C GLN A 19 -19.10 -13.68 -2.80
N PRO A 20 -18.01 -13.94 -2.05
CA PRO A 20 -16.86 -13.05 -2.06
C PRO A 20 -16.26 -13.13 -3.46
N HIS A 21 -16.58 -12.14 -4.31
CA HIS A 21 -15.97 -12.03 -5.61
C HIS A 21 -14.46 -11.99 -5.43
N LEU A 22 -13.76 -12.97 -6.04
CA LEU A 22 -12.31 -13.06 -6.13
C LEU A 22 -11.73 -11.68 -6.49
N GLY A 23 -11.07 -11.02 -5.54
CA GLY A 23 -10.00 -10.04 -5.73
C GLY A 23 -10.22 -8.84 -6.66
N ARG A 24 -11.40 -8.64 -7.24
CA ARG A 24 -11.66 -7.60 -8.24
C ARG A 24 -12.80 -6.71 -7.76
N CYS A 25 -12.50 -5.42 -7.65
CA CYS A 25 -13.50 -4.42 -7.30
C CYS A 25 -14.56 -4.31 -8.40
N PRO A 26 -15.84 -4.10 -8.04
CA PRO A 26 -16.87 -3.75 -9.01
C PRO A 26 -16.51 -2.42 -9.70
N GLU A 27 -16.89 -2.30 -10.96
CA GLU A 27 -16.72 -1.06 -11.71
C GLU A 27 -17.63 0.03 -11.14
N LEU A 28 -17.09 1.22 -10.92
CA LEU A 28 -17.85 2.35 -10.37
C LEU A 28 -18.54 3.09 -11.51
N ASN A 29 -19.81 2.76 -11.71
CA ASN A 29 -20.70 3.45 -12.64
C ASN A 29 -21.16 4.80 -12.07
N VAL A 30 -21.58 5.73 -12.94
CA VAL A 30 -22.13 7.03 -12.54
C VAL A 30 -23.30 6.83 -11.56
N PRO A 31 -23.33 7.54 -10.41
CA PRO A 31 -24.41 7.37 -9.44
C PRO A 31 -25.71 7.94 -10.02
N PRO A 32 -26.88 7.37 -9.67
CA PRO A 32 -28.16 7.95 -10.06
C PRO A 32 -28.31 9.37 -9.46
N PRO A 33 -29.21 10.23 -9.99
CA PRO A 33 -29.50 11.51 -9.35
C PRO A 33 -29.92 11.31 -7.89
N SER A 34 -29.36 12.09 -6.97
CA SER A 34 -29.84 12.12 -5.58
C SER A 34 -31.24 12.76 -5.59
N ASN A 35 -32.21 12.07 -5.00
CA ASN A 35 -33.60 12.52 -4.93
C ASN A 35 -34.00 12.95 -3.51
N HIS A 36 -33.00 13.10 -2.63
CA HIS A 36 -33.19 13.45 -1.23
C HIS A 36 -32.61 14.84 -0.95
N ASP A 37 -33.47 15.76 -0.49
CA ASP A 37 -33.08 17.13 -0.17
C ASP A 37 -31.98 17.16 0.90
N GLY A 38 -30.90 17.88 0.60
CA GLY A 38 -29.73 17.98 1.49
C GLY A 38 -28.83 16.74 1.50
N CYS A 39 -29.01 15.81 0.55
CA CYS A 39 -28.15 14.65 0.39
C CYS A 39 -27.23 14.80 -0.83
N SER A 40 -26.11 14.09 -0.80
CA SER A 40 -25.15 14.06 -1.91
C SER A 40 -24.48 12.70 -1.98
N TRP A 41 -24.20 12.24 -3.19
CA TRP A 41 -23.34 11.08 -3.40
C TRP A 41 -21.90 11.40 -3.04
N VAL A 42 -21.33 10.59 -2.15
CA VAL A 42 -19.91 10.59 -1.82
C VAL A 42 -19.29 9.30 -2.29
N VAL A 43 -18.04 9.39 -2.79
CA VAL A 43 -17.24 8.20 -3.12
C VAL A 43 -16.56 7.74 -1.83
N VAL A 44 -16.83 6.50 -1.44
CA VAL A 44 -16.15 5.84 -0.33
C VAL A 44 -15.33 4.66 -0.84
N ALA A 45 -14.30 4.30 -0.10
CA ALA A 45 -13.53 3.08 -0.34
C ALA A 45 -13.64 2.13 0.86
N ASP A 46 -13.71 0.83 0.57
CA ASP A 46 -13.49 -0.22 1.57
C ASP A 46 -11.98 -0.46 1.81
N PHE A 47 -11.63 -1.33 2.75
CA PHE A 47 -10.23 -1.64 3.07
C PHE A 47 -9.44 -2.26 1.91
N ARG A 48 -10.12 -2.80 0.88
CA ARG A 48 -9.50 -3.35 -0.34
C ARG A 48 -9.26 -2.26 -1.39
N GLY A 49 -9.67 -1.02 -1.12
CA GLY A 49 -9.64 0.08 -2.07
C GLY A 49 -10.77 0.02 -3.10
N CYS A 50 -11.80 -0.81 -2.88
CA CYS A 50 -12.95 -0.87 -3.78
C CYS A 50 -13.85 0.33 -3.53
N ARG A 51 -14.04 1.12 -4.59
CA ARG A 51 -14.80 2.36 -4.59
C ARG A 51 -16.29 2.09 -4.78
N THR A 52 -17.14 2.77 -4.02
CA THR A 52 -18.60 2.75 -4.14
C THR A 52 -19.19 4.13 -3.88
N TYR A 53 -20.39 4.39 -4.39
CA TYR A 53 -21.15 5.60 -4.06
C TYR A 53 -22.04 5.32 -2.86
N VAL A 54 -22.07 6.26 -1.91
CA VAL A 54 -22.99 6.25 -0.77
C VAL A 54 -23.67 7.60 -0.74
N GLU A 55 -24.99 7.59 -0.59
CA GLU A 55 -25.76 8.82 -0.40
C GLU A 55 -25.68 9.21 1.07
N GLU A 56 -25.13 10.39 1.33
CA GLU A 56 -25.03 10.96 2.68
C GLU A 56 -25.88 12.23 2.76
N CYS A 57 -26.70 12.33 3.80
CA CYS A 57 -27.62 13.42 4.07
C CYS A 57 -27.10 14.29 5.22
N GLY A 58 -27.12 15.62 5.04
CA GLY A 58 -26.51 16.58 5.96
C GLY A 58 -25.33 17.31 5.32
N LYS A 59 -24.35 17.81 6.09
CA LYS A 59 -23.07 18.27 5.50
C LYS A 59 -22.27 17.01 5.14
N PRO A 60 -22.20 16.58 3.86
CA PRO A 60 -21.43 15.40 3.51
C PRO A 60 -19.97 15.64 3.88
N ASN A 61 -19.29 14.61 4.40
CA ASN A 61 -17.85 14.64 4.62
C ASN A 61 -17.14 14.55 3.27
N LYS A 62 -17.29 15.59 2.46
CA LYS A 62 -16.55 15.77 1.21
C LYS A 62 -15.12 16.10 1.63
N CYS A 63 -14.23 15.12 1.45
CA CYS A 63 -12.80 15.38 1.55
C CYS A 63 -12.48 16.54 0.61
N THR A 64 -11.85 17.57 1.18
CA THR A 64 -11.65 18.85 0.48
C THR A 64 -10.38 18.87 -0.35
N ARG A 65 -9.46 17.93 -0.09
CA ARG A 65 -8.18 17.82 -0.79
C ARG A 65 -8.33 16.89 -2.00
N GLU A 66 -7.59 17.20 -3.06
CA GLU A 66 -7.52 16.31 -4.22
C GLU A 66 -6.88 14.97 -3.85
N TRP A 67 -7.28 13.93 -4.57
CA TRP A 67 -6.79 12.55 -4.38
C TRP A 67 -7.02 12.00 -2.97
N GLU A 68 -8.02 12.54 -2.27
CA GLU A 68 -8.48 12.12 -0.96
C GLU A 68 -9.93 11.65 -1.04
N VAL A 69 -10.23 10.51 -0.40
CA VAL A 69 -11.59 9.96 -0.34
C VAL A 69 -11.92 9.55 1.08
N LEU A 70 -13.23 9.47 1.39
CA LEU A 70 -13.68 9.04 2.70
C LEU A 70 -13.58 7.51 2.79
N TRP A 71 -12.62 7.02 3.56
CA TRP A 71 -12.47 5.59 3.82
C TRP A 71 -13.41 5.22 4.96
N LYS A 72 -14.33 4.26 4.75
CA LYS A 72 -15.20 3.77 5.84
C LYS A 72 -14.44 2.96 6.87
N CYS A 73 -13.41 2.27 6.39
CA CYS A 73 -12.53 1.41 7.15
C CYS A 73 -11.13 1.94 6.86
N SER A 74 -10.73 2.93 7.65
CA SER A 74 -9.52 3.71 7.38
C SER A 74 -8.27 2.99 7.89
N SER A 75 -7.13 3.13 7.22
CA SER A 75 -5.87 2.60 7.75
C SER A 75 -5.47 3.42 8.98
N GLU A 76 -5.24 2.84 10.16
CA GLU A 76 -4.72 3.56 11.34
C GLU A 76 -3.33 4.16 11.09
N CYS A 77 -2.55 3.57 10.19
CA CYS A 77 -1.25 4.05 9.71
C CYS A 77 -1.30 4.36 8.20
N PRO A 78 -1.87 5.51 7.79
CA PRO A 78 -1.90 5.90 6.39
C PRO A 78 -0.47 6.18 5.87
N PRO A 79 -0.14 5.78 4.63
CA PRO A 79 1.19 5.98 4.10
C PRO A 79 1.49 7.46 3.87
N THR A 80 2.74 7.84 4.12
CA THR A 80 3.27 9.19 3.95
C THR A 80 4.53 9.17 3.10
N CYS A 81 5.04 10.33 2.70
CA CYS A 81 6.35 10.39 2.06
C CYS A 81 7.50 9.97 2.97
N ALA A 82 7.35 10.13 4.30
CA ALA A 82 8.34 9.68 5.28
C ALA A 82 8.30 8.15 5.47
N GLU A 83 7.09 7.58 5.47
CA GLU A 83 6.87 6.14 5.63
C GLU A 83 5.82 5.68 4.60
N LYS A 84 6.33 5.23 3.45
CA LYS A 84 5.51 4.89 2.28
C LYS A 84 4.84 3.52 2.39
N TRP A 85 5.39 2.59 3.19
CA TRP A 85 4.88 1.24 3.40
C TRP A 85 4.80 0.91 4.90
N PRO A 86 3.88 1.54 5.63
CA PRO A 86 3.71 1.28 7.05
C PRO A 86 3.19 -0.14 7.29
N GLY A 87 3.71 -0.81 8.32
CA GLY A 87 3.22 -2.10 8.79
C GLY A 87 1.96 -1.93 9.62
N CYS A 88 0.79 -2.10 9.01
CA CYS A 88 -0.51 -2.00 9.67
C CYS A 88 -1.14 -3.38 9.90
N GLY A 89 -1.82 -3.57 11.02
CA GLY A 89 -2.66 -4.76 11.25
C GLY A 89 -3.94 -4.73 10.38
N GLU A 90 -4.69 -5.84 10.37
CA GLU A 90 -5.95 -5.96 9.61
C GLU A 90 -7.11 -5.15 10.21
N GLN A 91 -6.91 -4.54 11.37
CA GLN A 91 -7.90 -3.71 12.04
C GLN A 91 -7.94 -2.32 11.41
N CYS A 92 -9.14 -1.87 11.06
CA CYS A 92 -9.32 -0.53 10.53
C CYS A 92 -9.92 0.43 11.54
N GLY A 93 -9.59 1.70 11.32
CA GLY A 93 -10.07 2.84 12.05
C GLY A 93 -11.47 3.28 11.67
N PRO A 94 -12.01 4.27 12.41
CA PRO A 94 -13.26 4.94 12.05
C PRO A 94 -13.16 5.63 10.69
N PRO A 95 -14.30 6.02 10.09
CA PRO A 95 -14.29 6.69 8.80
C PRO A 95 -13.49 8.00 8.81
N ARG A 96 -12.53 8.15 7.89
CA ARG A 96 -11.76 9.40 7.71
C ARG A 96 -11.28 9.59 6.29
N CYS A 97 -11.03 10.85 5.94
CA CYS A 97 -10.41 11.21 4.67
C CYS A 97 -8.96 10.73 4.63
N GLN A 98 -8.61 9.93 3.63
CA GLN A 98 -7.24 9.48 3.38
C GLN A 98 -6.96 9.41 1.88
N CYS A 99 -5.68 9.44 1.52
CA CYS A 99 -5.27 9.39 0.13
C CYS A 99 -5.81 8.13 -0.57
N VAL A 100 -6.18 8.26 -1.83
CA VAL A 100 -6.58 7.13 -2.68
C VAL A 100 -5.40 6.16 -2.87
N GLY A 101 -5.69 4.91 -3.21
CA GLY A 101 -4.64 3.90 -3.43
C GLY A 101 -3.58 4.36 -4.44
N GLY A 102 -2.30 4.18 -4.10
CA GLY A 102 -1.15 4.64 -4.90
C GLY A 102 -0.68 6.07 -4.60
N TYR A 103 -1.39 6.79 -3.73
CA TYR A 103 -1.02 8.12 -3.25
C TYR A 103 -0.63 8.07 -1.77
N VAL A 104 0.23 8.99 -1.36
CA VAL A 104 0.73 9.13 0.02
C VAL A 104 0.68 10.61 0.41
N ARG A 105 0.57 10.89 1.72
CA ARG A 105 0.62 12.30 2.17
C ARG A 105 2.05 12.83 2.14
N ASP A 106 2.23 13.97 1.48
CA ASP A 106 3.46 14.75 1.55
C ASP A 106 3.57 15.54 2.87
N TYR A 107 4.66 16.28 3.03
CA TYR A 107 4.93 17.10 4.21
C TYR A 107 4.01 18.34 4.33
N SER A 108 3.36 18.75 3.24
CA SER A 108 2.33 19.81 3.21
C SER A 108 0.93 19.25 3.50
N GLY A 109 0.80 17.93 3.62
CA GLY A 109 -0.43 17.18 3.84
C GLY A 109 -1.25 16.90 2.56
N ASN A 110 -0.70 17.17 1.38
CA ASN A 110 -1.34 16.85 0.10
C ASN A 110 -1.14 15.39 -0.27
N CYS A 111 -2.12 14.80 -0.96
CA CYS A 111 -1.98 13.46 -1.50
C CYS A 111 -1.29 13.53 -2.86
N ILE A 112 -0.05 13.03 -2.92
CA ILE A 112 0.75 12.95 -4.15
C ILE A 112 1.05 11.48 -4.46
N LYS A 113 1.44 11.17 -5.71
CA LYS A 113 1.79 9.79 -6.04
C LYS A 113 2.98 9.34 -5.21
N ILE A 114 2.97 8.08 -4.78
CA ILE A 114 4.05 7.49 -3.97
C ILE A 114 5.47 7.68 -4.57
N PHE A 115 5.56 7.77 -5.90
CA PHE A 115 6.79 7.95 -6.67
C PHE A 115 7.23 9.43 -6.79
N GLU A 116 6.34 10.37 -6.48
CA GLU A 116 6.58 11.82 -6.59
C GLU A 116 7.03 12.44 -5.25
N CYS A 117 7.20 11.62 -4.21
CA CYS A 117 7.68 12.10 -2.92
C CYS A 117 9.06 12.78 -3.07
N PRO A 118 9.22 13.99 -2.50
CA PRO A 118 10.49 14.70 -2.55
C PRO A 118 11.56 13.83 -1.87
N THR A 119 12.59 13.47 -2.63
CA THR A 119 13.77 12.85 -2.06
C THR A 119 14.44 13.92 -1.19
N GLN A 120 14.88 13.56 0.02
CA GLN A 120 15.54 14.50 0.93
C GLN A 120 16.96 14.90 0.47
N HIS A 121 17.17 15.01 -0.84
CA HIS A 121 18.35 15.57 -1.48
C HIS A 121 17.96 16.82 -2.25
N ARG A 122 17.71 17.92 -1.53
CA ARG A 122 17.93 19.30 -2.01
C ARG A 122 17.68 20.31 -0.88
N ALA A 123 18.65 20.37 0.01
CA ALA A 123 19.07 21.63 0.61
C ALA A 123 20.51 21.89 0.14
N SER A 124 20.65 22.38 -1.09
CA SER A 124 21.83 23.11 -1.52
C SER A 124 21.40 23.97 -2.70
N ASN A 125 21.27 25.27 -2.43
CA ASN A 125 21.42 26.28 -3.47
C ASN A 125 22.76 25.99 -4.14
N ASP A 126 22.76 25.73 -5.44
CA ASP A 126 23.80 26.12 -6.39
C ASP A 126 23.32 25.79 -7.81
N ASP A 127 23.25 26.85 -8.61
CA ASP A 127 23.37 26.95 -10.07
C ASP A 127 22.66 25.94 -10.98
N ASN A 128 21.55 26.44 -11.55
CA ASN A 128 21.23 26.39 -12.97
C ASN A 128 21.61 25.09 -13.73
N LEU A 129 20.71 24.10 -13.71
CA LEU A 129 20.56 23.17 -14.82
C LEU A 129 19.11 23.17 -15.30
N MET A 130 18.87 23.93 -16.35
CA MET A 130 17.82 23.66 -17.32
C MET A 130 18.07 22.26 -17.90
N LEU A 131 17.25 21.28 -17.54
CA LEU A 131 17.12 20.04 -18.33
C LEU A 131 15.65 19.81 -18.65
N ASP A 132 15.36 20.28 -19.86
CA ASP A 132 14.26 20.01 -20.76
C ASP A 132 13.43 18.73 -20.46
N ALA A 133 12.13 18.97 -20.33
CA ALA A 133 11.09 17.98 -20.23
C ALA A 133 10.83 17.38 -21.62
N SER A 134 11.48 16.26 -21.97
CA SER A 134 10.92 15.30 -22.94
C SER A 134 11.70 14.02 -23.20
N GLN A 135 12.89 13.81 -22.63
CA GLN A 135 13.63 12.57 -22.91
C GLN A 135 14.18 11.96 -21.63
N GLN A 136 13.55 10.83 -21.22
CA GLN A 136 14.19 9.59 -20.76
C GLN A 136 13.56 8.96 -19.50
N LEU A 137 12.40 8.32 -19.67
CA LEU A 137 11.95 7.19 -18.82
C LEU A 137 12.18 5.85 -19.56
N LYS A 138 13.43 5.64 -19.97
CA LYS A 138 14.01 4.30 -20.11
C LYS A 138 15.12 4.20 -19.08
N GLN A 139 14.76 3.99 -17.81
CA GLN A 139 15.60 3.25 -16.88
C GLN A 139 14.75 2.72 -15.70
N PRO A 140 15.10 1.52 -15.21
CA PRO A 140 14.19 0.64 -14.48
C PRO A 140 14.02 1.07 -13.03
N LYS A 141 13.06 0.43 -12.35
CA LYS A 141 12.58 0.57 -10.95
C LYS A 141 13.67 0.50 -9.84
N ALA A 142 14.94 0.66 -10.17
CA ALA A 142 16.07 0.71 -9.24
C ALA A 142 16.06 1.96 -8.33
N HIS A 143 15.29 2.99 -8.63
CA HIS A 143 15.18 4.20 -7.80
C HIS A 143 14.16 4.08 -6.64
N LEU A 144 13.54 2.91 -6.46
CA LEU A 144 12.53 2.66 -5.42
C LEU A 144 13.06 1.91 -4.20
N CYS A 145 14.20 1.27 -4.34
CA CYS A 145 14.79 0.43 -3.30
C CYS A 145 16.01 1.09 -2.70
N SER A 146 16.34 0.70 -1.46
CA SER A 146 17.49 1.25 -0.77
C SER A 146 18.80 0.79 -1.41
N VAL A 147 19.93 1.32 -0.95
CA VAL A 147 21.27 0.89 -1.40
C VAL A 147 21.41 -0.63 -1.24
N ASN A 148 21.95 -1.29 -2.27
CA ASN A 148 22.13 -2.74 -2.39
C ASN A 148 20.84 -3.57 -2.42
N GLU A 149 19.71 -2.94 -2.73
CA GLU A 149 18.44 -3.60 -3.01
C GLU A 149 18.05 -3.49 -4.49
N GLU A 150 17.19 -4.40 -4.91
CA GLU A 150 16.51 -4.39 -6.20
C GLU A 150 15.03 -4.73 -6.02
N TYR A 151 14.17 -4.09 -6.82
CA TYR A 151 12.75 -4.40 -6.80
C TYR A 151 12.51 -5.68 -7.61
N VAL A 152 12.00 -6.71 -6.95
CA VAL A 152 11.67 -8.00 -7.58
C VAL A 152 10.16 -8.21 -7.52
N ALA A 153 9.57 -8.62 -8.65
CA ALA A 153 8.16 -8.96 -8.72
C ALA A 153 7.84 -10.32 -8.06
N CYS A 154 8.83 -11.22 -8.04
CA CYS A 154 8.80 -12.50 -7.36
C CYS A 154 9.97 -12.49 -6.38
N SER A 155 9.72 -12.21 -5.11
CA SER A 155 10.79 -12.19 -4.11
C SER A 155 11.14 -13.61 -3.67
N SER A 156 12.41 -13.84 -3.34
CA SER A 156 12.83 -15.02 -2.61
C SER A 156 12.11 -15.09 -1.27
N MET A 157 11.58 -16.27 -0.97
CA MET A 157 11.04 -16.60 0.35
C MET A 157 12.14 -16.79 1.40
N CYS A 158 13.40 -16.92 0.97
CA CYS A 158 14.56 -17.15 1.82
C CYS A 158 15.63 -16.09 1.54
N GLU A 159 15.24 -14.82 1.59
CA GLU A 159 16.20 -13.71 1.48
C GLU A 159 17.30 -13.87 2.55
N PRO A 160 18.58 -13.88 2.18
CA PRO A 160 19.66 -14.20 3.10
C PRO A 160 19.84 -13.10 4.14
N THR A 161 20.17 -13.49 5.38
CA THR A 161 20.43 -12.59 6.52
C THR A 161 21.86 -12.78 7.02
N CYS A 162 22.29 -12.00 8.01
CA CYS A 162 23.61 -12.25 8.64
C CYS A 162 23.71 -13.61 9.33
N THR A 163 22.59 -14.16 9.80
CA THR A 163 22.54 -15.43 10.53
C THR A 163 22.25 -16.64 9.63
N SER A 164 21.85 -16.44 8.38
CA SER A 164 21.52 -17.55 7.48
C SER A 164 22.77 -18.33 7.05
N PRO A 165 22.75 -19.67 6.96
CA PRO A 165 23.88 -20.41 6.41
C PRO A 165 24.05 -20.11 4.91
N PRO A 166 25.29 -20.16 4.37
CA PRO A 166 25.49 -20.14 2.92
C PRO A 166 24.75 -21.30 2.25
N ASN A 167 24.19 -21.09 1.06
CA ASN A 167 23.52 -22.12 0.27
C ASN A 167 22.34 -22.82 0.97
N GLN A 168 21.63 -22.11 1.86
CA GLN A 168 20.42 -22.62 2.48
C GLN A 168 19.42 -23.09 1.41
N PRO A 169 18.86 -24.31 1.52
CA PRO A 169 17.80 -24.77 0.63
C PRO A 169 16.62 -23.80 0.68
N CYS A 170 16.14 -23.36 -0.48
CA CYS A 170 14.97 -22.50 -0.59
C CYS A 170 13.95 -23.10 -1.57
N PRO A 171 12.65 -23.12 -1.22
CA PRO A 171 11.59 -23.53 -2.16
C PRO A 171 11.60 -22.66 -3.41
N ALA A 172 11.28 -23.25 -4.58
CA ALA A 172 11.19 -22.53 -5.86
C ALA A 172 9.96 -21.60 -5.99
N GLY A 173 9.31 -21.24 -4.87
CA GLY A 173 8.13 -20.40 -4.83
C GLY A 173 8.46 -18.91 -4.78
N CYS A 174 7.51 -18.10 -5.25
CA CYS A 174 7.59 -16.64 -5.21
C CYS A 174 6.90 -16.07 -3.97
N GLY A 175 7.60 -15.18 -3.26
CA GLY A 175 6.99 -14.25 -2.32
C GLY A 175 6.40 -13.02 -3.02
N PRO A 176 5.70 -12.16 -2.27
CA PRO A 176 5.10 -10.94 -2.82
C PRO A 176 6.15 -9.98 -3.39
N PRO A 177 5.77 -9.10 -4.34
CA PRO A 177 6.68 -8.09 -4.87
C PRO A 177 7.23 -7.17 -3.77
N LYS A 178 8.55 -7.02 -3.67
CA LYS A 178 9.22 -6.14 -2.70
C LYS A 178 10.63 -5.74 -3.15
N CYS A 179 11.23 -4.80 -2.42
CA CYS A 179 12.66 -4.58 -2.48
C CYS A 179 13.39 -5.70 -1.75
N GLN A 180 14.31 -6.37 -2.45
CA GLN A 180 15.08 -7.49 -1.94
C GLN A 180 16.58 -7.17 -2.07
N CYS A 181 17.40 -7.68 -1.15
CA CYS A 181 18.85 -7.59 -1.30
C CYS A 181 19.31 -8.20 -2.61
N ARG A 182 20.15 -7.46 -3.33
CA ARG A 182 20.81 -7.96 -4.55
C ARG A 182 21.66 -9.18 -4.21
N SER A 183 21.91 -10.02 -5.21
CA SER A 183 22.82 -11.15 -5.06
C SER A 183 24.18 -10.72 -4.48
N GLY A 184 24.65 -11.44 -3.46
CA GLY A 184 25.90 -11.13 -2.74
C GLY A 184 25.72 -10.27 -1.47
N PHE A 185 24.53 -9.72 -1.23
CA PHE A 185 24.19 -8.97 -0.02
C PHE A 185 23.27 -9.77 0.91
N VAL A 186 23.33 -9.46 2.20
CA VAL A 186 22.49 -10.06 3.24
C VAL A 186 21.75 -8.97 4.01
N ARG A 187 20.53 -9.27 4.46
CA ARG A 187 19.70 -8.34 5.22
C ARG A 187 20.10 -8.34 6.70
N HIS A 188 20.36 -7.15 7.23
CA HIS A 188 20.62 -6.91 8.65
C HIS A 188 20.16 -5.52 9.06
N GLY A 189 19.41 -5.40 10.15
CA GLY A 189 18.91 -4.10 10.64
C GLY A 189 18.11 -3.30 9.60
N GLY A 190 17.37 -3.99 8.72
CA GLY A 190 16.61 -3.36 7.64
C GLY A 190 17.44 -2.93 6.42
N ARG A 191 18.76 -3.15 6.40
CA ARG A 191 19.66 -2.76 5.29
C ARG A 191 20.29 -3.98 4.64
N CYS A 192 20.67 -3.85 3.37
CA CYS A 192 21.42 -4.87 2.64
C CYS A 192 22.92 -4.55 2.70
N ILE A 193 23.66 -5.38 3.42
CA ILE A 193 25.09 -5.24 3.69
C ILE A 193 25.84 -6.44 3.14
N THR A 194 27.15 -6.32 2.98
CA THR A 194 27.97 -7.49 2.65
C THR A 194 28.07 -8.41 3.87
N ARG A 195 28.23 -9.72 3.67
CA ARG A 195 28.35 -10.67 4.79
C ARG A 195 29.53 -10.36 5.72
N ASN A 196 30.59 -9.74 5.21
CA ASN A 196 31.75 -9.31 6.01
C ASN A 196 31.45 -8.11 6.94
N GLN A 197 30.33 -7.43 6.73
CA GLN A 197 29.86 -6.31 7.56
C GLN A 197 28.83 -6.75 8.60
N CYS A 198 28.53 -8.06 8.67
CA CYS A 198 27.67 -8.58 9.72
C CYS A 198 28.32 -8.33 11.09
N PRO A 199 27.53 -7.98 12.12
CA PRO A 199 28.06 -7.89 13.47
C PRO A 199 28.65 -9.25 13.84
N ALA A 200 29.81 -9.23 14.51
CA ALA A 200 30.30 -10.44 15.15
C ALA A 200 29.20 -10.92 16.10
N SER A 201 28.78 -12.18 15.96
CA SER A 201 27.95 -12.81 16.98
C SER A 201 28.79 -12.82 18.26
N ASP A 202 28.38 -12.07 19.28
CA ASP A 202 28.89 -12.20 20.64
C ASP A 202 28.41 -13.53 21.24
N GLU A 203 28.83 -14.64 20.64
CA GLU A 203 28.76 -15.99 21.19
C GLU A 203 30.14 -16.64 21.03
N CYS A 204 31.03 -16.24 21.91
CA CYS A 204 31.99 -17.15 22.53
C CYS A 204 31.73 -17.13 24.02
N LEU A 205 31.04 -18.16 24.53
CA LEU A 205 31.31 -18.84 25.79
C LEU A 205 30.50 -20.15 25.85
#